data_AF-A0A6J3HHG2-F1
#
_entry.id   AF-A0A6J3HHG2-F1
#
_cell.length_a   1.000
_cell.length_b   1.000
_cell.length_c   1.000
_cell.angle_alpha   90.00
_cell.angle_beta   90.00
_cell.angle_gamma   90.00
#
_symmetry.space_group_name_H-M   'P 1'
#
loop_
_entity.id
_entity.type
_entity.pdbx_description
1 polymer ?
#
loop_
_entity_poly.entity_id
_entity_poly.type
_entity_poly.pdbx_seq_one_letter_code
_entity_poly.pdbx_strand_id
1 'polypeptide(L)'
;HEQVSPEDPGAQFLIRTGSVGRNRAEASLERAQNLNPMVDVKVDTEDIERKPESFFTQFDAVCLTCCSRDVIVKVDQICHKNSIKFFTGDVFGYHGYTFANLGEHEFVEEKTKVAKVSQGVEDGPDTKRAKLDSSETTMVKKVCEMSGQRSETLGPWRGQAMTTEREKSKHFLKGWGRCLSHLKGGCHSLVSASCCCEGMWPSDSR
;
A
#
# COMPACT_ATOMS: atom_id res chain seq x y z
N HIS A 1 9.36 -18.03 0.89
CA HIS A 1 10.36 -19.05 1.29
C HIS A 1 10.63 -19.13 2.78
N GLU A 2 10.60 -18.02 3.52
CA GLU A 2 10.92 -18.01 4.96
C GLU A 2 10.03 -18.89 5.86
N GLN A 3 10.64 -19.42 6.92
CA GLN A 3 9.99 -20.22 7.95
C GLN A 3 9.64 -19.39 9.19
N VAL A 4 8.62 -19.82 9.93
CA VAL A 4 8.16 -19.20 11.17
C VAL A 4 9.22 -19.37 12.25
N SER A 5 9.77 -18.27 12.75
CA SER A 5 10.72 -18.25 13.87
C SER A 5 9.97 -18.31 15.23
N PRO A 6 10.67 -18.57 16.35
CA PRO A 6 10.04 -18.63 17.67
C PRO A 6 9.35 -17.33 18.11
N GLU A 7 9.79 -16.16 17.61
CA GLU A 7 9.26 -14.84 17.98
C GLU A 7 8.01 -14.47 17.16
N ASP A 8 7.83 -15.08 15.99
CA ASP A 8 6.77 -14.74 15.04
C ASP A 8 5.34 -14.91 15.60
N PRO A 9 4.97 -15.97 16.35
CA PRO A 9 3.60 -16.13 16.84
C PRO A 9 3.13 -15.01 17.79
N GLY A 10 4.06 -14.27 18.41
CA GLY A 10 3.77 -13.11 19.25
C GLY A 10 3.66 -11.79 18.46
N ALA A 11 4.29 -11.72 17.28
CA ALA A 11 4.37 -10.51 16.46
C ALA A 11 3.45 -10.55 15.22
N GLN A 12 3.08 -11.73 14.73
CA GLN A 12 2.29 -11.92 13.52
C GLN A 12 0.89 -12.46 13.83
N PHE A 13 -0.12 -11.59 13.74
CA PHE A 13 -1.50 -11.91 14.12
C PHE A 13 -2.14 -13.05 13.29
N LEU A 14 -1.70 -13.25 12.05
CA LEU A 14 -2.20 -14.31 11.16
C LEU A 14 -1.63 -15.69 11.47
N ILE A 15 -0.52 -15.77 12.19
CA ILE A 15 0.16 -17.03 12.51
C ILE A 15 -0.38 -17.58 13.83
N ARG A 16 -0.69 -18.88 13.86
CA ARG A 16 -1.09 -19.59 15.10
C ARG A 16 0.12 -19.86 16.00
N THR A 17 -0.12 -19.86 17.31
CA THR A 17 0.82 -20.41 18.30
C THR A 17 1.05 -21.89 18.02
N GLY A 18 2.31 -22.31 17.96
CA GLY A 18 2.70 -23.69 17.62
C GLY A 18 3.00 -23.95 16.13
N SER A 19 3.00 -22.90 15.29
CA SER A 19 3.36 -23.02 13.86
C SER A 19 4.87 -22.83 13.56
N VAL A 20 5.72 -22.81 14.58
CA VAL A 20 7.18 -22.63 14.44
C VAL A 20 7.75 -23.71 13.51
N GLY A 21 8.62 -23.31 12.58
CA GLY A 21 9.23 -24.19 11.57
C GLY A 21 8.38 -24.44 10.32
N ARG A 22 7.11 -24.03 10.29
CA ARG A 22 6.29 -24.05 9.05
C ARG A 22 6.66 -22.86 8.16
N ASN A 23 6.29 -22.91 6.88
CA ASN A 23 6.40 -21.74 6.02
C ASN A 23 5.47 -20.61 6.53
N ARG A 24 5.95 -19.36 6.55
CA ARG A 24 5.19 -18.21 7.09
C ARG A 24 3.89 -17.94 6.33
N ALA A 25 3.91 -18.04 5.00
CA ALA A 25 2.74 -17.80 4.16
C ALA A 25 1.70 -18.91 4.36
N GLU A 26 2.13 -20.18 4.40
CA GLU A 26 1.24 -21.31 4.70
C GLU A 26 0.64 -21.21 6.12
N ALA A 27 1.44 -20.81 7.11
CA ALA A 27 0.98 -20.64 8.48
C ALA A 27 -0.06 -19.52 8.64
N SER A 28 -0.08 -18.57 7.70
CA SER A 28 -0.99 -17.41 7.70
C SER A 28 -2.26 -17.64 6.88
N LEU A 29 -2.25 -18.59 5.93
CA LEU A 29 -3.32 -18.81 4.94
C LEU A 29 -4.71 -18.97 5.57
N GLU A 30 -4.85 -19.86 6.55
CA GLU A 30 -6.15 -20.17 7.13
C GLU A 30 -6.81 -18.95 7.78
N ARG A 31 -6.04 -18.18 8.57
CA ARG A 31 -6.57 -16.97 9.21
C ARG A 31 -6.82 -15.86 8.20
N ALA A 32 -5.98 -15.72 7.18
CA ALA A 32 -6.15 -14.73 6.12
C ALA A 32 -7.42 -15.00 5.29
N GLN A 33 -7.66 -16.25 4.90
CA GLN A 33 -8.85 -16.67 4.14
C GLN A 33 -10.15 -16.45 4.93
N ASN A 34 -10.12 -16.66 6.24
CA ASN A 34 -11.28 -16.46 7.11
C ASN A 34 -11.69 -14.99 7.27
N LEU A 35 -10.84 -14.02 6.91
CA LEU A 35 -11.19 -12.60 6.95
C LEU A 35 -12.25 -12.25 5.90
N ASN A 36 -12.18 -12.88 4.73
CA ASN A 36 -13.15 -12.69 3.66
C ASN A 36 -13.20 -13.92 2.73
N PRO A 37 -14.22 -14.79 2.87
CA PRO A 37 -14.38 -15.96 2.01
C PRO A 37 -14.59 -15.65 0.52
N MET A 38 -14.92 -14.41 0.15
CA MET A 38 -15.10 -14.01 -1.26
C MET A 38 -13.77 -13.72 -1.97
N VAL A 39 -12.66 -13.67 -1.24
CA VAL A 39 -11.32 -13.46 -1.81
C VAL A 39 -10.60 -14.80 -1.85
N ASP A 40 -10.07 -15.18 -3.01
CA ASP A 40 -9.24 -16.38 -3.17
C ASP A 40 -7.80 -16.09 -2.72
N VAL A 41 -7.43 -16.55 -1.52
CA VAL A 41 -6.08 -16.35 -0.95
C VAL A 41 -5.19 -17.52 -1.34
N LYS A 42 -4.13 -17.23 -2.10
CA LYS A 42 -3.13 -18.22 -2.53
C LYS A 42 -1.81 -18.02 -1.80
N VAL A 43 -1.10 -19.13 -1.60
CA VAL A 43 0.24 -19.14 -1.01
C VAL A 43 1.26 -19.52 -2.07
N ASP A 44 2.35 -18.77 -2.12
CA ASP A 44 3.55 -19.10 -2.87
C ASP A 44 4.72 -19.17 -1.89
N THR A 45 5.42 -20.30 -1.87
CA THR A 45 6.52 -20.55 -0.92
C THR A 45 7.90 -20.32 -1.54
N GLU A 46 8.00 -20.07 -2.84
CA GLU A 46 9.28 -19.89 -3.50
C GLU A 46 9.92 -18.53 -3.17
N ASP A 47 11.14 -18.35 -3.65
CA ASP A 47 11.86 -17.09 -3.52
C ASP A 47 11.50 -16.14 -4.66
N ILE A 48 11.17 -14.90 -4.30
CA ILE A 48 10.78 -13.84 -5.22
C ILE A 48 11.91 -13.49 -6.20
N GLU A 49 13.17 -13.63 -5.77
CA GLU A 49 14.34 -13.37 -6.62
C GLU A 49 14.41 -14.31 -7.83
N ARG A 50 13.93 -15.54 -7.64
CA ARG A 50 13.99 -16.63 -8.61
C ARG A 50 12.74 -16.69 -9.50
N LYS A 51 11.72 -15.89 -9.22
CA LYS A 51 10.50 -15.86 -10.02
C LYS A 51 10.76 -15.25 -11.40
N PRO A 52 10.24 -15.88 -12.48
CA PRO A 52 10.30 -15.31 -13.81
C PRO A 52 9.36 -14.11 -13.93
N GLU A 53 9.62 -13.24 -14.91
CA GLU A 53 8.76 -12.08 -15.21
C GLU A 53 7.29 -12.46 -15.47
N SER A 54 7.06 -13.61 -16.12
CA SER A 54 5.71 -14.14 -16.38
C SER A 54 4.89 -14.44 -15.12
N PHE A 55 5.54 -14.61 -13.96
CA PHE A 55 4.84 -14.75 -12.69
C PHE A 55 4.17 -13.44 -12.28
N PHE A 56 4.75 -12.28 -12.60
CA PHE A 56 4.23 -11.00 -12.17
C PHE A 56 3.05 -10.55 -13.03
N THR A 57 3.02 -10.92 -14.30
CA THR A 57 1.98 -10.54 -15.27
C THR A 57 0.59 -11.11 -14.97
N GLN A 58 0.46 -12.03 -14.00
CA GLN A 58 -0.84 -12.53 -13.54
C GLN A 58 -1.50 -11.62 -12.48
N PHE A 59 -0.79 -10.59 -12.02
CA PHE A 59 -1.24 -9.69 -10.95
C PHE A 59 -1.50 -8.27 -11.47
N ASP A 60 -2.55 -7.63 -10.96
CA ASP A 60 -2.83 -6.20 -11.25
C ASP A 60 -1.96 -5.26 -10.42
N ALA A 61 -1.54 -5.74 -9.24
CA ALA A 61 -0.68 -5.03 -8.32
C ALA A 61 0.28 -5.98 -7.59
N VAL A 62 1.48 -5.48 -7.31
CA VAL A 62 2.54 -6.19 -6.58
C VAL A 62 2.96 -5.34 -5.40
N CYS A 63 2.96 -5.94 -4.21
CA CYS A 63 3.43 -5.30 -2.99
C CYS A 63 4.60 -6.08 -2.39
N LEU A 64 5.73 -5.41 -2.19
CA LEU A 64 6.92 -5.99 -1.55
C LEU A 64 7.15 -5.45 -0.15
N THR A 65 7.42 -6.35 0.77
CA THR A 65 7.81 -6.05 2.14
C THR A 65 9.07 -6.83 2.50
N CYS A 66 9.94 -6.22 3.28
CA CYS A 66 11.19 -6.76 3.80
C CYS A 66 12.17 -7.25 2.71
N CYS A 67 11.97 -6.89 1.45
CA CYS A 67 12.86 -7.30 0.36
C CYS A 67 14.15 -6.45 0.35
N SER A 68 15.25 -7.03 -0.14
CA SER A 68 16.46 -6.26 -0.40
C SER A 68 16.20 -5.19 -1.46
N ARG A 69 16.99 -4.12 -1.45
CA ARG A 69 16.85 -3.01 -2.39
C ARG A 69 16.97 -3.47 -3.85
N ASP A 70 17.86 -4.42 -4.12
CA ASP A 70 18.09 -4.92 -5.47
C ASP A 70 16.85 -5.66 -6.01
N VAL A 71 16.17 -6.42 -5.15
CA VAL A 71 14.89 -7.07 -5.46
C VAL A 71 13.81 -6.04 -5.72
N ILE A 72 13.70 -5.04 -4.86
CA ILE A 72 12.71 -3.97 -4.99
C ILE A 72 12.85 -3.29 -6.36
N VAL A 73 14.07 -2.89 -6.73
CA VAL A 73 14.33 -2.24 -8.02
C VAL A 73 14.07 -3.19 -9.20
N LYS A 74 14.48 -4.46 -9.10
CA LYS A 74 14.25 -5.47 -10.14
C LYS A 74 12.76 -5.67 -10.40
N VAL A 75 11.98 -5.86 -9.35
CA VAL A 75 10.53 -6.11 -9.45
C VAL A 75 9.78 -4.86 -9.89
N ASP A 76 10.17 -3.67 -9.40
CA ASP A 76 9.59 -2.39 -9.86
C ASP A 76 9.78 -2.21 -11.38
N GLN A 77 10.96 -2.50 -11.91
CA GLN A 77 11.22 -2.42 -13.35
C GLN A 77 10.38 -3.42 -14.14
N ILE A 78 10.23 -4.65 -13.64
CA ILE A 78 9.35 -5.66 -14.24
C ILE A 78 7.91 -5.16 -14.24
N CYS A 79 7.42 -4.64 -13.11
CA CYS A 79 6.05 -4.15 -12.98
C CYS A 79 5.78 -2.98 -13.93
N HIS A 80 6.69 -2.01 -13.98
CA HIS A 80 6.58 -0.83 -14.84
C HIS A 80 6.54 -1.20 -16.34
N LYS A 81 7.33 -2.17 -16.78
CA LYS A 81 7.31 -2.65 -18.19
C LYS A 81 5.99 -3.30 -18.58
N ASN A 82 5.31 -3.92 -17.62
CA ASN A 82 4.07 -4.67 -17.85
C ASN A 82 2.82 -3.91 -17.41
N SER A 83 2.94 -2.61 -17.10
CA SER A 83 1.85 -1.76 -16.60
C SER A 83 1.17 -2.29 -15.34
N ILE A 84 1.95 -2.91 -14.46
CA ILE A 84 1.52 -3.45 -13.17
C ILE A 84 1.79 -2.41 -12.08
N LYS A 85 0.83 -2.22 -11.18
CA LYS A 85 0.96 -1.26 -10.07
C LYS A 85 1.91 -1.81 -9.01
N PHE A 86 2.94 -1.07 -8.65
CA PHE A 86 3.96 -1.52 -7.71
C PHE A 86 3.89 -0.75 -6.40
N PHE A 87 4.04 -1.48 -5.29
CA PHE A 87 4.12 -0.95 -3.95
C PHE A 87 5.27 -1.61 -3.20
N THR A 88 5.93 -0.85 -2.33
CA THR A 88 6.82 -1.43 -1.33
C THR A 88 6.80 -0.63 -0.05
N GLY A 89 7.06 -1.26 1.08
CA GLY A 89 7.18 -0.56 2.35
C GLY A 89 7.74 -1.45 3.42
N ASP A 90 8.42 -0.82 4.38
CA ASP A 90 9.00 -1.49 5.53
C ASP A 90 8.93 -0.64 6.79
N VAL A 91 9.09 -1.31 7.92
CA VAL A 91 9.06 -0.72 9.26
C VAL A 91 10.37 -1.02 9.99
N PHE A 92 11.01 0.04 10.49
CA PHE A 92 12.24 0.00 11.29
C PHE A 92 11.98 0.69 12.64
N GLY A 93 11.65 -0.10 13.66
CA GLY A 93 11.27 0.41 14.97
C GLY A 93 10.04 1.33 14.90
N TYR A 94 10.24 2.61 15.22
CA TYR A 94 9.18 3.63 15.20
C TYR A 94 8.95 4.31 13.84
N HIS A 95 9.78 3.99 12.85
CA HIS A 95 9.72 4.56 11.52
C HIS A 95 9.19 3.53 10.53
N GLY A 96 8.38 3.97 9.59
CA GLY A 96 8.04 3.18 8.42
C GLY A 96 8.14 4.03 7.16
N TYR A 97 8.27 3.38 6.02
CA TYR A 97 8.14 4.03 4.73
C TYR A 97 7.20 3.22 3.84
N THR A 98 6.60 3.93 2.88
CA THR A 98 5.84 3.34 1.79
C THR A 98 6.22 4.04 0.50
N PHE A 99 6.34 3.26 -0.57
CA PHE A 99 6.58 3.72 -1.92
C PHE A 99 5.52 3.11 -2.84
N ALA A 100 5.06 3.90 -3.80
CA ALA A 100 4.09 3.49 -4.80
C ALA A 100 4.59 3.95 -6.17
N ASN A 101 4.57 3.04 -7.14
CA ASN A 101 4.78 3.32 -8.55
C ASN A 101 3.58 2.80 -9.32
N LEU A 102 2.72 3.72 -9.76
CA LEU A 102 1.51 3.41 -10.49
C LEU A 102 1.66 3.64 -12.02
N GLY A 103 2.85 4.04 -12.47
CA GLY A 103 3.07 4.50 -13.85
C GLY A 103 2.17 5.69 -14.19
N GLU A 104 1.53 5.63 -15.35
CA GLU A 104 0.45 6.55 -15.71
C GLU A 104 -0.87 6.08 -15.05
N HIS A 105 -1.30 6.80 -14.02
CA HIS A 105 -2.45 6.42 -13.21
C HIS A 105 -3.59 7.42 -13.30
N GLU A 106 -4.73 6.96 -13.83
CA GLU A 106 -5.97 7.71 -13.84
C GLU A 106 -6.81 7.39 -12.60
N PHE A 107 -7.27 8.42 -11.88
CA PHE A 107 -8.14 8.26 -10.72
C PHE A 107 -9.25 9.31 -10.70
N VAL A 108 -10.31 9.03 -9.95
CA VAL A 108 -11.44 9.95 -9.77
C VAL A 108 -11.38 10.52 -8.37
N GLU A 109 -11.32 11.84 -8.27
CA GLU A 109 -11.42 12.56 -7.00
C GLU A 109 -12.84 13.10 -6.85
N GLU A 110 -13.50 12.73 -5.75
CA GLU A 110 -14.78 13.32 -5.37
C GLU A 110 -14.53 14.67 -4.69
N LYS A 111 -15.05 15.75 -5.28
CA LYS A 111 -14.98 17.09 -4.71
C LYS A 111 -16.36 17.57 -4.29
N THR A 112 -16.49 18.01 -3.05
CA THR A 112 -17.70 18.68 -2.58
C THR A 112 -17.83 20.04 -3.26
N LYS A 113 -19.00 20.34 -3.84
CA LYS A 113 -19.26 21.69 -4.36
C LYS A 113 -19.31 22.67 -3.19
N VAL A 114 -18.32 23.56 -3.07
CA VAL A 114 -18.42 24.70 -2.16
C VAL A 114 -19.42 25.68 -2.78
N ALA A 115 -20.61 25.80 -2.19
CA ALA A 115 -21.58 26.81 -2.60
C ALA A 115 -20.94 28.19 -2.41
N LYS A 116 -20.72 28.92 -3.50
CA LYS A 116 -20.36 30.35 -3.44
C LYS A 116 -21.59 31.08 -2.90
N VAL A 117 -21.58 31.44 -1.62
CA VAL A 117 -22.49 32.46 -1.10
C VAL A 117 -22.02 33.78 -1.70
N SER A 118 -22.65 34.23 -2.77
CA SER A 118 -22.59 35.62 -3.20
C SER A 118 -23.17 36.48 -2.08
N GLN A 119 -22.33 37.27 -1.41
CA GLN A 119 -22.81 38.38 -0.59
C GLN A 119 -23.53 39.38 -1.50
N GLY A 120 -24.85 39.24 -1.59
CA GLY A 120 -25.75 40.32 -1.97
C GLY A 120 -26.34 40.91 -0.69
N VAL A 121 -26.14 42.21 -0.49
CA VAL A 121 -26.81 42.99 0.55
C VAL A 121 -28.26 43.21 0.12
N GLU A 122 -29.25 42.83 0.94
CA GLU A 122 -30.31 43.73 1.43
C GLU A 122 -31.37 43.04 2.30
N ASP A 123 -32.00 43.89 3.11
CA ASP A 123 -32.82 43.79 4.32
C ASP A 123 -34.20 43.08 4.18
N GLY A 124 -34.67 42.37 5.23
CA GLY A 124 -36.11 42.02 5.40
C GLY A 124 -36.46 40.62 5.97
N PRO A 125 -37.43 40.47 6.94
CA PRO A 125 -37.52 39.30 7.82
C PRO A 125 -38.52 38.18 7.43
N ASP A 126 -38.15 36.97 7.88
CA ASP A 126 -38.93 35.76 8.16
C ASP A 126 -39.89 35.17 7.11
N THR A 127 -39.44 34.12 6.40
CA THR A 127 -40.26 32.91 6.19
C THR A 127 -39.42 31.64 5.90
N LYS A 128 -39.59 30.61 6.73
CA LYS A 128 -39.24 29.17 6.57
C LYS A 128 -37.84 28.82 6.02
N ARG A 129 -36.92 28.42 6.92
CA ARG A 129 -35.70 27.66 6.60
C ARG A 129 -36.07 26.30 5.99
N ALA A 130 -36.05 26.20 4.66
CA ALA A 130 -35.93 24.91 3.99
C ALA A 130 -34.53 24.36 4.30
N LYS A 131 -34.47 23.10 4.77
CA LYS A 131 -33.22 22.36 5.00
C LYS A 131 -32.59 22.11 3.62
N LEU A 132 -31.61 22.94 3.24
CA LEU A 132 -30.83 22.74 2.02
C LEU A 132 -29.96 21.50 2.22
N ASP A 133 -30.27 20.42 1.50
CA ASP A 133 -29.39 19.23 1.41
C ASP A 133 -28.14 19.64 0.61
N SER A 134 -27.10 20.11 1.30
CA SER A 134 -25.87 20.62 0.69
C SER A 134 -24.78 19.55 0.56
N SER A 135 -25.11 18.38 0.03
CA SER A 135 -24.13 17.32 -0.24
C SER A 135 -24.12 16.91 -1.70
N GLU A 136 -24.13 17.88 -2.62
CA GLU A 136 -23.83 17.58 -4.02
C GLU A 136 -22.31 17.49 -4.21
N THR A 137 -21.84 16.31 -4.58
CA THR A 137 -20.44 16.05 -4.88
C THR A 137 -20.27 15.86 -6.39
N THR A 138 -19.13 16.32 -6.91
CA THR A 138 -18.78 16.12 -8.32
C THR A 138 -17.53 15.26 -8.41
N MET A 139 -17.59 14.26 -9.29
CA MET A 139 -16.45 13.41 -9.61
C MET A 139 -15.57 14.08 -10.66
N VAL A 140 -14.29 14.26 -10.37
CA VAL A 140 -13.31 14.85 -11.27
C VAL A 140 -12.25 13.81 -11.61
N LYS A 141 -12.12 13.47 -12.90
CA LYS A 141 -11.06 12.59 -13.39
C LYS A 141 -9.71 13.34 -13.37
N LYS A 142 -8.68 12.70 -12.85
CA LYS A 142 -7.30 13.19 -12.78
C LYS A 142 -6.33 12.12 -13.24
N VAL A 143 -5.16 12.55 -13.68
CA VAL A 143 -4.05 11.69 -14.08
C VAL A 143 -2.82 12.07 -13.25
N CYS A 144 -2.10 11.07 -12.76
CA CYS A 144 -0.81 11.22 -12.08
C CYS A 144 0.21 10.31 -12.74
N GLU A 145 1.37 10.86 -13.07
CA GLU A 145 2.48 10.09 -13.62
C GLU A 145 3.54 9.88 -12.53
N MET A 146 3.88 8.61 -12.28
CA MET A 146 4.89 8.22 -11.30
C MET A 146 6.09 7.61 -12.01
N SER A 147 7.28 8.02 -11.59
CA SER A 147 8.54 7.46 -12.10
C SER A 147 8.96 6.22 -11.32
N GLY A 148 9.51 5.23 -12.01
CA GLY A 148 10.09 4.02 -11.40
C GLY A 148 11.25 4.30 -10.44
N GLN A 149 11.48 3.34 -9.55
CA GLN A 149 12.51 3.38 -8.53
C GLN A 149 13.89 3.17 -9.17
N ARG A 150 14.78 4.16 -8.99
CA ARG A 150 16.16 4.10 -9.51
C ARG A 150 17.11 3.43 -8.52
N SER A 151 18.18 2.84 -9.03
CA SER A 151 19.29 2.26 -8.25
C SER A 151 20.09 3.28 -7.43
N GLU A 152 19.71 4.57 -7.44
CA GLU A 152 20.28 5.66 -6.65
C GLU A 152 19.15 6.35 -5.88
N THR A 153 19.00 6.06 -4.58
CA THR A 153 17.93 6.64 -3.73
C THR A 153 18.21 8.10 -3.34
N LEU A 154 19.20 8.73 -3.97
CA LEU A 154 19.56 10.12 -3.76
C LEU A 154 19.48 10.82 -5.11
N GLY A 155 18.27 11.22 -5.48
CA GLY A 155 18.13 12.27 -6.48
C GLY A 155 18.98 13.49 -6.06
N PRO A 156 19.50 14.29 -7.00
CA PRO A 156 20.12 15.55 -6.65
C PRO A 156 19.14 16.32 -5.75
N TRP A 157 19.63 16.98 -4.69
CA TRP A 157 18.86 17.81 -3.75
C TRP A 157 18.28 19.06 -4.42
N ARG A 158 17.58 18.88 -5.54
CA ARG A 158 16.87 19.88 -6.31
C ARG A 158 15.55 19.26 -6.76
N GLY A 159 14.55 19.39 -5.90
CA GLY A 159 13.16 19.57 -6.35
C GLY A 159 12.44 18.42 -7.03
N GLN A 160 12.82 17.15 -6.83
CA GLN A 160 11.91 16.04 -7.17
C GLN A 160 11.04 15.70 -5.97
N ALA A 161 9.74 15.91 -6.11
CA ALA A 161 8.74 15.55 -5.11
C ALA A 161 8.59 14.02 -5.07
N MET A 162 9.42 13.35 -4.27
CA MET A 162 8.98 12.12 -3.63
C MET A 162 7.90 12.51 -2.62
N THR A 163 6.69 11.98 -2.74
CA THR A 163 5.75 11.97 -1.62
C THR A 163 6.23 10.91 -0.62
N THR A 164 7.33 11.19 0.07
CA THR A 164 7.76 10.43 1.25
C THR A 164 6.87 10.86 2.42
N GLU A 165 5.71 10.23 2.56
CA GLU A 165 4.87 10.45 3.75
C GLU A 165 5.52 9.71 4.93
N ARG A 166 6.30 10.45 5.73
CA ARG A 166 7.00 9.93 6.91
C ARG A 166 5.99 9.80 8.06
N GLU A 167 5.26 8.70 8.10
CA GLU A 167 4.22 8.47 9.10
C GLU A 167 4.77 7.74 10.35
N LYS A 168 4.51 8.30 11.54
CA LYS A 168 4.77 7.65 12.84
C LYS A 168 3.92 6.38 12.95
N SER A 169 4.43 5.28 13.51
CA SER A 169 3.85 3.90 13.49
C SER A 169 2.33 3.75 13.67
N LYS A 170 1.64 4.65 14.37
CA LYS A 170 0.16 4.64 14.49
C LYS A 170 -0.60 5.03 13.20
N HIS A 171 0.11 5.55 12.19
CA HIS A 171 -0.46 6.04 10.94
C HIS A 171 -0.07 5.19 9.72
N PHE A 172 0.88 4.25 9.84
CA PHE A 172 1.33 3.40 8.73
C PHE A 172 0.19 2.67 7.99
N LEU A 173 -0.80 2.15 8.74
CA LEU A 173 -2.01 1.54 8.16
C LEU A 173 -2.93 2.56 7.45
N LYS A 174 -2.88 3.84 7.85
CA LYS A 174 -3.62 4.93 7.17
C LYS A 174 -2.94 5.35 5.87
N GLY A 175 -1.60 5.40 5.81
CA GLY A 175 -0.85 5.59 4.57
C GLY A 175 -1.14 4.50 3.54
N TRP A 176 -1.10 3.23 3.97
CA TRP A 176 -1.53 2.08 3.16
C TRP A 176 -2.99 2.19 2.72
N GLY A 177 -3.90 2.52 3.65
CA GLY A 177 -5.32 2.70 3.35
C GLY A 177 -5.59 3.80 2.33
N ARG A 178 -4.82 4.90 2.34
CA ARG A 178 -4.90 5.96 1.33
C ARG A 178 -4.41 5.50 -0.04
N CYS A 179 -3.26 4.82 -0.12
CA CYS A 179 -2.79 4.25 -1.38
C CYS A 179 -3.76 3.19 -1.94
N LEU A 180 -4.26 2.27 -1.11
CA LEU A 180 -5.25 1.27 -1.54
C LEU A 180 -6.61 1.89 -1.88
N SER A 181 -6.98 3.01 -1.28
CA SER A 181 -8.26 3.68 -1.60
C SER A 181 -8.32 4.19 -3.04
N HIS A 182 -7.17 4.50 -3.65
CA HIS A 182 -7.06 4.85 -5.08
C HIS A 182 -7.15 3.62 -6.01
N LEU A 183 -7.03 2.39 -5.48
CA LEU A 183 -7.24 1.15 -6.22
C LEU A 183 -8.71 0.70 -6.28
N LYS A 184 -9.64 1.47 -5.68
CA LYS A 184 -11.08 1.17 -5.69
C LYS A 184 -11.64 1.29 -7.11
N GLY A 185 -11.46 0.24 -7.91
CA GLY A 185 -12.05 0.13 -9.24
C GLY A 185 -11.39 -0.85 -10.21
N GLY A 186 -10.26 -1.50 -9.89
CA GLY A 186 -9.59 -2.32 -10.91
C GLY A 186 -8.43 -3.22 -10.47
N CYS A 187 -8.41 -3.71 -9.24
CA CYS A 187 -7.47 -4.76 -8.82
C CYS A 187 -8.26 -6.02 -8.44
N HIS A 188 -8.17 -7.04 -9.29
CA HIS A 188 -8.75 -8.36 -9.11
C HIS A 188 -7.74 -9.33 -8.48
N SER A 189 -6.43 -9.08 -8.66
CA SER A 189 -5.36 -9.89 -8.08
C SER A 189 -4.22 -9.03 -7.51
N LEU A 190 -3.79 -9.38 -6.29
CA LEU A 190 -2.69 -8.73 -5.57
C LEU A 190 -1.75 -9.82 -5.06
N VAL A 191 -0.45 -9.64 -5.28
CA VAL A 191 0.58 -10.44 -4.60
C VAL A 191 1.28 -9.58 -3.56
N SER A 192 1.38 -10.11 -2.34
CA SER A 192 2.22 -9.55 -1.28
C SER A 192 3.37 -10.52 -1.03
N ALA A 193 4.60 -10.10 -1.30
CA ALA A 193 5.78 -10.87 -0.93
C ALA A 193 6.43 -10.25 0.32
N SER A 194 6.84 -11.10 1.26
CA SER A 194 7.55 -10.69 2.47
C SER A 194 8.82 -11.53 2.61
N CYS A 195 9.99 -10.89 2.61
CA CYS A 195 11.28 -11.52 2.96
C CYS A 195 11.72 -11.00 4.33
N CYS A 196 11.22 -11.49 5.46
CA CYS A 196 11.61 -10.87 6.73
C CYS A 196 13.13 -10.83 6.94
N CYS A 197 13.66 -9.64 7.24
CA CYS A 197 14.98 -9.49 7.83
C CYS A 197 14.99 -10.19 9.19
N GLU A 198 15.87 -11.18 9.35
CA GLU A 198 16.26 -11.66 10.68
C GLU A 198 16.88 -10.50 11.48
N GLY A 199 16.43 -10.33 12.73
CA GLY A 199 17.32 -9.84 13.80
C GLY A 199 17.77 -8.38 13.80
N MET A 200 16.92 -7.39 13.51
CA MET A 200 17.27 -5.97 13.78
C MET A 200 16.75 -5.48 15.15
N TRP A 201 16.85 -6.31 16.18
CA TRP A 201 16.97 -5.82 17.55
C TRP A 201 18.42 -6.08 17.94
N PRO A 202 19.27 -5.06 18.18
CA PRO A 202 20.49 -5.32 18.90
C PRO A 202 20.06 -6.00 20.19
N SER A 203 20.61 -7.19 20.43
CA SER A 203 20.62 -7.80 21.75
C SER A 203 21.45 -6.86 22.63
N ASP A 204 20.87 -5.76 23.07
CA ASP A 204 21.49 -4.90 24.05
C ASP A 204 21.41 -5.64 25.37
N SER A 205 22.57 -6.09 25.78
CA SER A 205 22.85 -6.72 27.05
C SER A 205 22.53 -5.72 28.16
N ARG A 206 21.50 -6.03 28.97
CA ARG A 206 21.44 -5.75 30.40
C ARG A 206 20.29 -6.47 31.07
#